data_AF-A0A369Z5B0-F1
#
_entry.id   AF-A0A369Z5B0-F1
#
_cell.length_a   1.000
_cell.length_b   1.000
_cell.length_c   1.000
_cell.angle_alpha   90.00
_cell.angle_beta   90.00
_cell.angle_gamma   90.00
#
_symmetry.space_group_name_H-M   'P 1'
#
loop_
_entity.id
_entity.type
_entity.pdbx_description
1 polymer ?
#
loop_
_entity_poly.entity_id
_entity_poly.type
_entity_poly.pdbx_seq_one_letter_code
_entity_poly.pdbx_strand_id
1 'polypeptide(L)'
;MYYLTNSNFGKLLGTLYFDLPMNYADAYINYYSCYRLASFDLDLHFFTKDEARALVIADKLIKDIQFIATEVQIARCKDEQKKWVEKIVLPAFHSHKKCNLLSSDFENFLIPESCPESRREEYRTYFLTHKDRYGYTENKVEPIAFCRLLKAKFNLSEELVALEMHHFSRTNYDNSEVVEFNHTLDFEKEVIDIQKMIDRFSTRVSECKPNEVRSAYYRQNSEFLSEEKRAMIATIQQERKQIYARILNFYFQKLFKEGADIPLHILKLAGFQPCKGCCKHLLAEW
;
A
#
# COMPACT_ATOMS: atom_id res chain seq x y z
N MET A 1 -13.64 -3.70 -13.47
CA MET A 1 -12.61 -2.70 -13.82
C MET A 1 -12.33 -1.81 -12.60
N TYR A 2 -11.13 -1.89 -12.04
CA TYR A 2 -10.70 -1.11 -10.86
C TYR A 2 -9.76 0.00 -11.28
N TYR A 3 -9.93 1.19 -10.68
CA TYR A 3 -9.10 2.36 -10.96
C TYR A 3 -8.19 2.62 -9.76
N LEU A 4 -6.88 2.68 -9.99
CA LEU A 4 -5.87 3.12 -9.02
C LEU A 4 -5.16 4.35 -9.60
N THR A 5 -4.81 5.35 -8.78
CA THR A 5 -3.94 6.45 -9.25
C THR A 5 -2.50 5.98 -9.26
N ASN A 6 -1.60 6.62 -10.02
CA ASN A 6 -0.17 6.26 -10.03
C ASN A 6 0.47 6.41 -8.63
N SER A 7 0.02 7.41 -7.85
CA SER A 7 0.39 7.57 -6.43
C SER A 7 -0.09 6.39 -5.58
N ASN A 8 -1.34 5.96 -5.76
CA ASN A 8 -1.92 4.83 -5.03
C ASN A 8 -1.35 3.48 -5.51
N PHE A 9 -0.88 3.39 -6.75
CA PHE A 9 -0.15 2.24 -7.26
C PHE A 9 1.22 2.13 -6.59
N GLY A 10 1.98 3.24 -6.50
CA GLY A 10 3.22 3.27 -5.72
C GLY A 10 3.01 2.88 -4.25
N LYS A 11 1.94 3.40 -3.61
CA LYS A 11 1.55 2.99 -2.25
C LYS A 11 1.19 1.51 -2.20
N LEU A 12 0.40 1.00 -3.15
CA LEU A 12 0.05 -0.41 -3.26
C LEU A 12 1.32 -1.27 -3.30
N LEU A 13 2.28 -0.96 -4.18
CA LEU A 13 3.55 -1.68 -4.27
C LEU A 13 4.31 -1.69 -2.94
N GLY A 14 4.35 -0.55 -2.23
CA GLY A 14 4.94 -0.46 -0.90
C GLY A 14 4.19 -1.24 0.19
N THR A 15 2.89 -1.49 -0.01
CA THR A 15 2.05 -2.27 0.91
C THR A 15 2.09 -3.77 0.69
N LEU A 16 2.53 -4.23 -0.50
CA LEU A 16 2.64 -5.65 -0.83
C LEU A 16 3.84 -6.27 -0.10
N TYR A 17 3.58 -7.31 0.67
CA TYR A 17 4.62 -8.04 1.39
C TYR A 17 5.29 -9.05 0.46
N PHE A 18 6.57 -8.83 0.17
CA PHE A 18 7.43 -9.76 -0.52
C PHE A 18 8.71 -9.97 0.28
N ASP A 19 9.17 -11.22 0.34
CA ASP A 19 10.46 -11.61 0.90
C ASP A 19 11.58 -11.17 -0.05
N LEU A 20 11.85 -9.87 -0.02
CA LEU A 20 12.93 -9.22 -0.76
C LEU A 20 13.94 -8.68 0.25
N PRO A 21 15.26 -8.75 -0.03
CA PRO A 21 16.27 -8.23 0.87
C PRO A 21 15.97 -6.80 1.32
N MET A 22 15.86 -6.60 2.63
CA MET A 22 15.43 -5.34 3.24
C MET A 22 16.56 -4.51 3.83
N ASN A 23 17.76 -5.06 3.97
CA ASN A 23 18.90 -4.34 4.55
C ASN A 23 20.01 -4.28 3.51
N TYR A 24 20.82 -3.22 3.51
CA TYR A 24 21.98 -3.07 2.62
C TYR A 24 23.13 -4.03 2.95
N ALA A 25 22.82 -5.32 3.14
CA ALA A 25 23.76 -6.41 3.27
C ALA A 25 24.10 -6.99 1.89
N ASP A 26 25.09 -7.87 1.80
CA ASP A 26 25.54 -8.47 0.54
C ASP A 26 24.40 -9.15 -0.23
N ALA A 27 23.43 -9.74 0.48
CA ALA A 27 22.22 -10.31 -0.12
C ALA A 27 21.39 -9.27 -0.90
N TYR A 28 21.29 -8.03 -0.42
CA TYR A 28 20.63 -6.94 -1.14
C TYR A 28 21.43 -6.53 -2.37
N ILE A 29 22.73 -6.33 -2.20
CA ILE A 29 23.61 -5.88 -3.28
C ILE A 29 23.59 -6.89 -4.41
N ASN A 30 23.77 -8.17 -4.10
CA ASN A 30 23.76 -9.26 -5.07
C ASN A 30 22.38 -9.44 -5.72
N TYR A 31 21.29 -9.33 -4.96
CA TYR A 31 19.95 -9.48 -5.53
C TYR A 31 19.61 -8.35 -6.51
N TYR A 32 19.71 -7.09 -6.10
CA TYR A 32 19.25 -5.97 -6.92
C TYR A 32 20.21 -5.61 -8.06
N SER A 33 21.51 -5.86 -7.92
CA SER A 33 22.47 -5.66 -9.03
C SER A 33 22.31 -6.70 -10.15
N CYS A 34 21.86 -7.91 -9.82
CA CYS A 34 21.64 -8.98 -10.78
C CYS A 34 20.19 -9.04 -11.30
N TYR A 35 19.25 -8.39 -10.63
CA TYR A 35 17.85 -8.37 -11.07
C TYR A 35 17.72 -7.60 -12.40
N ARG A 36 17.01 -8.18 -13.36
CA ARG A 36 16.73 -7.54 -14.65
C ARG A 36 15.22 -7.39 -14.85
N LEU A 37 14.80 -6.14 -15.00
CA LEU A 37 13.43 -5.80 -15.34
C LEU A 37 13.11 -6.34 -16.75
N ALA A 38 11.89 -6.81 -17.01
CA ALA A 38 11.52 -7.41 -18.30
C ALA A 38 11.69 -6.44 -19.48
N SER A 39 11.44 -5.16 -19.26
CA SER A 39 11.36 -4.16 -20.34
C SER A 39 12.50 -3.16 -20.33
N PHE A 40 13.40 -3.21 -19.34
CA PHE A 40 14.40 -2.17 -19.12
C PHE A 40 15.72 -2.76 -18.60
N ASP A 41 16.85 -2.37 -19.20
CA ASP A 41 18.18 -2.74 -18.71
C ASP A 41 18.64 -1.74 -17.64
N LEU A 42 18.06 -1.85 -16.45
CA LEU A 42 18.28 -0.94 -15.33
C LEU A 42 18.99 -1.66 -14.18
N ASP A 43 20.14 -1.14 -13.75
CA ASP A 43 20.78 -1.59 -12.51
C ASP A 43 20.09 -0.98 -11.28
N LEU A 44 19.29 -1.81 -10.60
CA LEU A 44 18.54 -1.40 -9.41
C LEU A 44 19.44 -1.15 -8.19
N HIS A 45 20.73 -1.53 -8.25
CA HIS A 45 21.67 -1.25 -7.18
C HIS A 45 21.83 0.27 -6.96
N PHE A 46 21.67 1.11 -7.98
CA PHE A 46 21.75 2.56 -7.84
C PHE A 46 20.50 3.21 -7.21
N PHE A 47 19.42 2.44 -7.02
CA PHE A 47 18.16 2.91 -6.48
C PHE A 47 18.09 2.70 -4.97
N THR A 48 17.30 3.54 -4.29
CA THR A 48 17.01 3.32 -2.87
C THR A 48 16.24 2.02 -2.72
N LYS A 49 16.32 1.42 -1.53
CA LYS A 49 15.60 0.19 -1.21
C LYS A 49 14.13 0.23 -1.59
N ASP A 50 13.44 1.33 -1.27
CA ASP A 50 12.00 1.44 -1.51
C ASP A 50 11.70 1.58 -3.01
N GLU A 51 12.50 2.36 -3.74
CA GLU A 51 12.40 2.49 -5.20
C GLU A 51 12.67 1.13 -5.89
N ALA A 52 13.76 0.46 -5.54
CA ALA A 52 14.15 -0.84 -6.11
C ALA A 52 13.11 -1.92 -5.81
N ARG A 53 12.59 -1.96 -4.58
CA ARG A 53 11.52 -2.88 -4.18
C ARG A 53 10.25 -2.64 -4.99
N ALA A 54 9.80 -1.39 -5.11
CA ALA A 54 8.59 -1.07 -5.88
C ALA A 54 8.73 -1.47 -7.36
N LEU A 55 9.90 -1.23 -7.97
CA LEU A 55 10.17 -1.63 -9.35
C LEU A 55 10.16 -3.16 -9.54
N VAL A 56 10.78 -3.92 -8.63
CA VAL A 56 10.76 -5.39 -8.67
C VAL A 56 9.34 -5.93 -8.51
N ILE A 57 8.56 -5.38 -7.58
CA ILE A 57 7.17 -5.80 -7.36
C ILE A 57 6.30 -5.49 -8.58
N ALA A 58 6.44 -4.30 -9.16
CA ALA A 58 5.70 -3.91 -10.36
C ALA A 58 6.07 -4.78 -11.57
N ASP A 59 7.35 -5.11 -11.73
CA ASP A 59 7.84 -6.02 -12.76
C ASP A 59 7.31 -7.45 -12.58
N LYS A 60 7.33 -7.97 -11.35
CA LYS A 60 6.75 -9.28 -11.00
C LYS A 60 5.24 -9.31 -11.25
N LEU A 61 4.52 -8.22 -10.93
CA LEU A 61 3.09 -8.09 -11.20
C LEU A 61 2.75 -8.21 -12.69
N ILE A 62 3.61 -7.68 -13.56
CA ILE A 62 3.46 -7.78 -15.03
C ILE A 62 3.83 -9.17 -15.53
N LYS A 63 4.90 -9.77 -14.98
CA LYS A 63 5.41 -11.07 -15.42
C LYS A 63 4.50 -12.22 -15.00
N ASP A 64 4.04 -12.21 -13.76
CA ASP A 64 3.24 -13.28 -13.16
C ASP A 64 2.40 -12.74 -11.99
N ILE A 65 1.17 -12.34 -12.29
CA ILE A 65 0.22 -11.84 -11.31
C ILE A 65 -0.22 -12.94 -10.31
N GLN A 66 -0.05 -14.24 -10.62
CA GLN A 66 -0.40 -15.34 -9.71
C GLN A 66 0.60 -15.49 -8.55
N PHE A 67 1.84 -15.03 -8.72
CA PHE A 67 2.86 -15.02 -7.66
C PHE A 67 2.44 -14.18 -6.42
N ILE A 68 1.72 -13.08 -6.62
CA ILE A 68 1.16 -12.23 -5.54
C ILE A 68 0.21 -13.02 -4.64
N ALA A 69 -0.57 -13.95 -5.22
CA ALA A 69 -1.59 -14.69 -4.52
C ALA A 69 -1.04 -15.61 -3.42
N THR A 70 0.24 -16.01 -3.53
CA THR A 70 0.85 -16.98 -2.62
C THR A 70 1.62 -16.29 -1.47
N GLU A 71 2.21 -15.11 -1.72
CA GLU A 71 3.19 -14.50 -0.80
C GLU A 71 2.65 -13.29 0.02
N VAL A 72 1.66 -12.55 -0.50
CA VAL A 72 1.30 -11.23 0.05
C VAL A 72 0.28 -11.29 1.21
N GLN A 73 -0.58 -12.31 1.25
CA GLN A 73 -1.85 -12.18 1.99
C GLN A 73 -1.82 -12.60 3.47
N ILE A 74 -0.90 -13.47 3.88
CA ILE A 74 -1.02 -14.15 5.19
C ILE A 74 -0.47 -13.33 6.35
N ALA A 75 0.51 -12.45 6.12
CA ALA A 75 1.19 -11.72 7.21
C ALA A 75 0.41 -10.48 7.68
N ARG A 76 -0.02 -9.60 6.77
CA ARG A 76 -0.52 -8.26 7.13
C ARG A 76 -1.94 -8.24 7.69
N CYS A 77 -2.86 -9.02 7.13
CA CYS A 77 -4.24 -9.07 7.64
C CYS A 77 -4.29 -9.68 9.05
N LYS A 78 -3.43 -10.67 9.34
CA LYS A 78 -3.31 -11.24 10.68
C LYS A 78 -2.79 -10.23 11.70
N ASP A 79 -1.86 -9.36 11.32
CA ASP A 79 -1.29 -8.37 12.23
C ASP A 79 -2.18 -7.13 12.43
N GLU A 80 -2.80 -6.61 11.38
CA GLU A 80 -3.70 -5.46 11.51
C GLU A 80 -5.03 -5.83 12.17
N GLN A 81 -5.58 -7.02 11.90
CA GLN A 81 -6.83 -7.49 12.54
C GLN A 81 -6.75 -7.43 14.07
N LYS A 82 -5.56 -7.62 14.66
CA LYS A 82 -5.33 -7.58 16.11
C LYS A 82 -5.72 -6.26 16.78
N LYS A 83 -5.86 -5.17 16.01
CA LYS A 83 -6.13 -3.81 16.53
C LYS A 83 -7.60 -3.41 16.51
N TRP A 84 -8.46 -4.16 15.82
CA TRP A 84 -9.82 -3.70 15.50
C TRP A 84 -10.91 -4.65 15.99
N VAL A 85 -12.06 -4.08 16.33
CA VAL A 85 -13.24 -4.78 16.86
C VAL A 85 -14.04 -5.47 15.75
N GLU A 86 -14.45 -4.73 14.72
CA GLU A 86 -15.04 -5.32 13.54
C GLU A 86 -13.92 -6.04 12.77
N LYS A 87 -14.26 -7.16 12.14
CA LYS A 87 -13.31 -7.80 11.21
C LYS A 87 -12.90 -6.75 10.18
N ILE A 88 -11.61 -6.59 9.95
CA ILE A 88 -11.13 -5.84 8.79
C ILE A 88 -11.66 -6.61 7.59
N VAL A 89 -12.77 -6.13 7.04
CA VAL A 89 -13.24 -6.60 5.76
C VAL A 89 -12.31 -6.00 4.73
N LEU A 90 -11.78 -6.91 3.93
CA LEU A 90 -10.84 -6.60 2.90
C LEU A 90 -11.51 -5.66 1.87
N PRO A 91 -10.76 -4.73 1.26
CA PRO A 91 -11.31 -3.67 0.44
C PRO A 91 -12.29 -4.19 -0.61
N ALA A 92 -13.43 -3.52 -0.77
CA ALA A 92 -14.43 -3.97 -1.73
C ALA A 92 -14.08 -3.56 -3.16
N PHE A 93 -14.33 -4.44 -4.11
CA PHE A 93 -14.20 -4.16 -5.54
C PHE A 93 -15.59 -3.93 -6.13
N HIS A 94 -15.74 -2.89 -6.94
CA HIS A 94 -16.97 -2.43 -7.57
C HIS A 94 -17.07 -2.75 -9.07
N SER A 95 -18.25 -3.11 -9.57
CA SER A 95 -18.46 -3.38 -10.99
C SER A 95 -18.58 -2.11 -11.85
N HIS A 96 -18.88 -0.96 -11.23
CA HIS A 96 -19.04 0.32 -11.93
C HIS A 96 -18.77 1.54 -11.04
N LYS A 97 -18.40 2.66 -11.67
CA LYS A 97 -18.04 3.94 -11.03
C LYS A 97 -19.19 4.70 -10.35
N LYS A 98 -20.44 4.35 -10.63
CA LYS A 98 -21.64 4.97 -10.03
C LYS A 98 -22.14 4.27 -8.75
N CYS A 99 -21.34 3.39 -8.14
CA CYS A 99 -21.78 2.69 -6.94
C CYS A 99 -21.82 3.63 -5.74
N ASN A 100 -22.97 3.76 -5.12
CA ASN A 100 -23.24 4.51 -3.90
C ASN A 100 -22.43 4.03 -2.68
N LEU A 101 -21.84 2.82 -2.74
CA LEU A 101 -20.91 2.34 -1.71
C LEU A 101 -19.44 2.72 -1.99
N LEU A 102 -19.11 3.36 -3.13
CA LEU A 102 -17.76 3.90 -3.38
C LEU A 102 -17.41 5.03 -2.39
N SER A 103 -18.42 5.78 -1.94
CA SER A 103 -18.32 6.86 -0.98
C SER A 103 -18.77 6.46 0.42
N SER A 104 -18.92 5.15 0.69
CA SER A 104 -19.28 4.69 2.03
C SER A 104 -18.03 4.69 2.89
N ASP A 105 -18.08 5.42 4.00
CA ASP A 105 -17.00 5.42 4.98
C ASP A 105 -16.82 4.00 5.55
N PHE A 106 -15.57 3.54 5.63
CA PHE A 106 -15.22 2.32 6.35
C PHE A 106 -15.03 2.67 7.82
N GLU A 107 -16.02 2.34 8.65
CA GLU A 107 -16.03 2.62 10.08
C GLU A 107 -15.64 1.36 10.89
N ASN A 108 -14.75 1.51 11.87
CA ASN A 108 -14.37 0.44 12.79
C ASN A 108 -14.02 1.01 14.18
N PHE A 109 -13.92 0.15 15.19
CA PHE A 109 -13.57 0.51 16.57
C PHE A 109 -12.24 -0.11 16.96
N LEU A 110 -11.41 0.63 17.68
CA LEU A 110 -10.13 0.14 18.19
C LEU A 110 -10.35 -0.80 19.38
N ILE A 111 -9.56 -1.87 19.43
CA ILE A 111 -9.36 -2.63 20.66
C ILE A 111 -8.35 -1.84 21.51
N PRO A 112 -8.67 -1.53 22.78
CA PRO A 112 -7.75 -0.86 23.69
C PRO A 112 -6.42 -1.61 23.80
N GLU A 113 -5.31 -0.89 23.78
CA GLU A 113 -3.96 -1.47 23.79
C GLU A 113 -3.70 -2.31 25.04
N SER A 114 -4.31 -1.92 26.16
CA SER A 114 -4.23 -2.64 27.43
C SER A 114 -4.94 -4.00 27.41
N CYS A 115 -5.79 -4.27 26.40
CA CYS A 115 -6.44 -5.55 26.25
C CYS A 115 -5.43 -6.63 25.82
N PRO A 116 -5.21 -7.68 26.66
CA PRO A 116 -4.25 -8.73 26.36
C PRO A 116 -4.58 -9.44 25.04
N GLU A 117 -3.57 -9.73 24.22
CA GLU A 117 -3.76 -10.39 22.90
C GLU A 117 -4.59 -11.67 22.99
N SER A 118 -4.37 -12.47 24.04
CA SER A 118 -5.10 -13.73 24.30
C SER A 118 -6.59 -13.56 24.54
N ARG A 119 -7.06 -12.35 24.89
CA ARG A 119 -8.46 -12.04 25.19
C ARG A 119 -9.13 -11.17 24.13
N ARG A 120 -8.44 -10.83 23.04
CA ARG A 120 -8.97 -9.92 22.02
C ARG A 120 -10.19 -10.49 21.29
N GLU A 121 -10.28 -11.80 21.08
CA GLU A 121 -11.51 -12.37 20.48
C GLU A 121 -12.72 -12.40 21.42
N GLU A 122 -12.47 -12.62 22.71
CA GLU A 122 -13.50 -12.47 23.73
C GLU A 122 -13.99 -11.02 23.77
N TYR A 123 -13.06 -10.06 23.68
CA TYR A 123 -13.35 -8.63 23.60
C TYR A 123 -14.23 -8.29 22.39
N ARG A 124 -13.86 -8.73 21.18
CA ARG A 124 -14.65 -8.49 19.96
C ARG A 124 -16.07 -9.01 20.09
N THR A 125 -16.20 -10.27 20.50
CA THR A 125 -17.50 -10.93 20.65
C THR A 125 -18.37 -10.17 21.64
N TYR A 126 -17.80 -9.80 22.79
CA TYR A 126 -18.53 -9.05 23.81
C TYR A 126 -18.92 -7.65 23.33
N PHE A 127 -18.01 -6.94 22.66
CA PHE A 127 -18.27 -5.60 22.15
C PHE A 127 -19.42 -5.62 21.13
N LEU A 128 -19.33 -6.46 20.10
CA LEU A 128 -20.31 -6.53 19.01
C LEU A 128 -21.70 -6.94 19.50
N THR A 129 -21.78 -7.83 20.47
CA THR A 129 -23.05 -8.32 21.02
C THR A 129 -23.81 -7.24 21.81
N HIS A 130 -23.10 -6.25 22.35
CA HIS A 130 -23.68 -5.29 23.30
C HIS A 130 -23.70 -3.85 22.79
N LYS A 131 -22.83 -3.46 21.84
CA LYS A 131 -22.63 -2.07 21.40
C LYS A 131 -23.92 -1.35 21.00
N ASP A 132 -24.87 -2.05 20.37
CA ASP A 132 -26.07 -1.41 19.81
C ASP A 132 -27.03 -0.88 20.88
N ARG A 133 -26.94 -1.39 22.12
CA ARG A 133 -27.71 -0.93 23.29
C ARG A 133 -27.24 0.41 23.85
N TYR A 134 -26.05 0.87 23.44
CA TYR A 134 -25.40 2.06 23.99
C TYR A 134 -25.23 3.16 22.93
N GLY A 135 -25.36 4.43 23.33
CA GLY A 135 -25.27 5.59 22.44
C GLY A 135 -26.03 6.80 22.98
N TYR A 136 -25.90 7.95 22.31
CA TYR A 136 -26.52 9.22 22.73
C TYR A 136 -27.94 9.46 22.19
N THR A 137 -28.61 8.43 21.66
CA THR A 137 -29.96 8.54 21.07
C THR A 137 -31.04 8.10 22.05
N GLU A 138 -32.29 8.57 21.86
CA GLU A 138 -33.45 8.09 22.62
C GLU A 138 -33.53 6.56 22.61
N ASN A 139 -33.78 5.98 23.80
CA ASN A 139 -33.82 4.53 24.07
C ASN A 139 -32.47 3.79 24.12
N LYS A 140 -31.34 4.50 24.17
CA LYS A 140 -30.02 3.89 24.43
C LYS A 140 -29.47 4.24 25.80
N VAL A 141 -28.65 3.35 26.34
CA VAL A 141 -27.92 3.59 27.58
C VAL A 141 -26.66 4.42 27.27
N GLU A 142 -26.28 5.30 28.19
CA GLU A 142 -25.12 6.17 27.98
C GLU A 142 -23.84 5.37 27.68
N PRO A 143 -23.04 5.80 26.68
CA PRO A 143 -21.75 5.22 26.30
C PRO A 143 -20.79 4.90 27.45
N ILE A 144 -20.68 5.82 28.41
CA ILE A 144 -19.81 5.66 29.59
C ILE A 144 -20.14 4.41 30.42
N ALA A 145 -21.41 3.98 30.47
CA ALA A 145 -21.81 2.76 31.17
C ALA A 145 -21.23 1.52 30.49
N PHE A 146 -21.16 1.52 29.15
CA PHE A 146 -20.52 0.43 28.40
C PHE A 146 -19.01 0.41 28.61
N CYS A 147 -18.35 1.58 28.59
CA CYS A 147 -16.91 1.70 28.85
C CYS A 147 -16.53 1.20 30.24
N ARG A 148 -17.35 1.44 31.27
CA ARG A 148 -17.16 0.89 32.63
C ARG A 148 -17.23 -0.63 32.65
N LEU A 149 -18.20 -1.22 31.94
CA LEU A 149 -18.35 -2.68 31.83
C LEU A 149 -17.15 -3.31 31.09
N LEU A 150 -16.70 -2.70 29.99
CA LEU A 150 -15.53 -3.15 29.24
C LEU A 150 -14.25 -3.06 30.08
N LYS A 151 -14.05 -1.92 30.77
CA LYS A 151 -12.90 -1.70 31.65
C LYS A 151 -12.84 -2.73 32.78
N ALA A 152 -13.96 -3.03 33.43
CA ALA A 152 -14.03 -4.02 34.49
C ALA A 152 -13.84 -5.47 33.97
N LYS A 153 -14.46 -5.84 32.85
CA LYS A 153 -14.42 -7.22 32.32
C LYS A 153 -13.05 -7.59 31.72
N PHE A 154 -12.39 -6.63 31.09
CA PHE A 154 -11.11 -6.84 30.40
C PHE A 154 -9.90 -6.27 31.13
N ASN A 155 -10.10 -5.68 32.31
CA ASN A 155 -9.07 -5.05 33.14
C ASN A 155 -8.27 -3.99 32.37
N LEU A 156 -8.99 -3.10 31.68
CA LEU A 156 -8.39 -2.09 30.81
C LEU A 156 -7.75 -0.97 31.64
N SER A 157 -6.60 -0.45 31.21
CA SER A 157 -5.91 0.64 31.92
C SER A 157 -6.30 2.04 31.43
N GLU A 158 -6.85 2.18 30.23
CA GLU A 158 -7.21 3.47 29.62
C GLU A 158 -8.30 4.19 30.43
N GLU A 159 -8.23 5.52 30.49
CA GLU A 159 -9.25 6.35 31.15
C GLU A 159 -10.62 6.21 30.48
N LEU A 160 -11.69 6.31 31.28
CA LEU A 160 -13.06 6.12 30.77
C LEU A 160 -13.41 7.10 29.65
N VAL A 161 -12.93 8.34 29.75
CA VAL A 161 -13.14 9.38 28.73
C VAL A 161 -12.42 9.02 27.43
N ALA A 162 -11.21 8.45 27.50
CA ALA A 162 -10.46 8.01 26.33
C ALA A 162 -11.10 6.79 25.66
N LEU A 163 -11.62 5.84 26.46
CA LEU A 163 -12.40 4.71 25.95
C LEU A 163 -13.68 5.20 25.28
N GLU A 164 -14.41 6.12 25.88
CA GLU A 164 -15.64 6.68 25.28
C GLU A 164 -15.34 7.41 23.97
N MET A 165 -14.27 8.21 23.93
CA MET A 165 -13.81 8.83 22.69
C MET A 165 -13.47 7.78 21.62
N HIS A 166 -12.63 6.78 21.89
CA HIS A 166 -12.24 5.80 20.85
C HIS A 166 -13.36 4.82 20.45
N HIS A 167 -14.33 4.58 21.33
CA HIS A 167 -15.42 3.64 21.08
C HIS A 167 -16.63 4.30 20.39
N PHE A 168 -16.74 5.63 20.43
CA PHE A 168 -17.88 6.37 19.87
C PHE A 168 -17.49 7.52 18.92
N SER A 169 -16.21 7.92 18.86
CA SER A 169 -15.70 8.77 17.78
C SER A 169 -15.27 7.89 16.60
N ARG A 170 -15.94 8.12 15.47
CA ARG A 170 -15.68 7.40 14.22
C ARG A 170 -14.39 7.95 13.60
N THR A 171 -13.46 7.08 13.24
CA THR A 171 -12.25 7.48 12.53
C THR A 171 -12.47 7.28 11.03
N ASN A 172 -12.51 8.38 10.26
CA ASN A 172 -12.60 8.31 8.79
C ASN A 172 -11.26 7.90 8.19
N TYR A 173 -11.29 6.96 7.26
CA TYR A 173 -10.18 6.73 6.33
C TYR A 173 -10.39 7.61 5.10
N ASP A 174 -9.48 8.56 4.87
CA ASP A 174 -9.54 9.48 3.73
C ASP A 174 -9.23 8.73 2.41
N ASN A 175 -10.29 8.40 1.68
CA ASN A 175 -10.20 7.89 0.31
C ASN A 175 -10.08 9.06 -0.66
N SER A 176 -8.88 9.62 -0.75
CA SER A 176 -8.56 10.71 -1.68
C SER A 176 -8.78 10.30 -3.15
N GLU A 177 -9.77 10.97 -3.73
CA GLU A 177 -10.19 11.19 -5.13
C GLU A 177 -9.59 10.31 -6.25
N VAL A 178 -10.50 9.71 -7.02
CA VAL A 178 -10.22 8.98 -8.27
C VAL A 178 -10.10 9.98 -9.41
N VAL A 179 -8.91 10.12 -9.99
CA VAL A 179 -8.69 10.94 -11.20
C VAL A 179 -8.63 10.02 -12.43
N GLU A 180 -9.43 10.32 -13.46
CA GLU A 180 -9.38 9.69 -14.79
C GLU A 180 -8.06 10.08 -15.50
N PHE A 181 -7.25 9.10 -15.91
CA PHE A 181 -5.97 9.33 -16.59
C PHE A 181 -5.86 8.56 -17.92
N ASN A 182 -5.30 9.25 -18.92
CA ASN A 182 -5.33 8.99 -20.37
C ASN A 182 -5.11 7.55 -20.86
N HIS A 183 -5.98 7.11 -21.78
CA HIS A 183 -5.95 5.82 -22.50
C HIS A 183 -4.95 5.74 -23.69
N THR A 184 -4.08 6.73 -23.90
CA THR A 184 -3.40 6.96 -25.21
C THR A 184 -1.88 6.84 -25.20
N LEU A 185 -1.28 6.05 -24.31
CA LEU A 185 0.19 5.90 -24.30
C LEU A 185 0.67 4.91 -25.38
N ASP A 186 1.65 5.30 -26.18
CA ASP A 186 2.37 4.42 -27.11
C ASP A 186 3.50 3.70 -26.35
N PHE A 187 3.35 2.40 -26.13
CA PHE A 187 4.25 1.63 -25.28
C PHE A 187 5.62 1.41 -25.91
N GLU A 188 5.69 1.20 -27.22
CA GLU A 188 6.98 0.96 -27.90
C GLU A 188 7.83 2.22 -27.85
N LYS A 189 7.20 3.37 -28.14
CA LYS A 189 7.86 4.67 -28.04
C LYS A 189 8.31 4.97 -26.61
N GLU A 190 7.46 4.69 -25.63
CA GLU A 190 7.78 4.95 -24.23
C GLU A 190 8.91 4.04 -23.72
N VAL A 191 8.99 2.77 -24.16
CA VAL A 191 10.13 1.89 -23.85
C VAL A 191 11.43 2.49 -24.37
N ILE A 192 11.45 2.94 -25.62
CA ILE A 192 12.64 3.56 -26.24
C ILE A 192 13.04 4.83 -25.47
N ASP A 193 12.09 5.67 -25.11
CA ASP A 193 12.37 6.94 -24.43
C ASP A 193 12.87 6.72 -22.99
N ILE A 194 12.29 5.76 -22.27
CA ILE A 194 12.77 5.36 -20.95
C ILE A 194 14.17 4.75 -21.06
N GLN A 195 14.42 3.86 -22.03
CA GLN A 195 15.74 3.24 -22.18
C GLN A 195 16.83 4.29 -22.48
N LYS A 196 16.56 5.30 -23.32
CA LYS A 196 17.48 6.43 -23.51
C LYS A 196 17.77 7.20 -22.22
N MET A 197 16.78 7.34 -21.33
CA MET A 197 17.01 7.94 -20.01
C MET A 197 17.93 7.07 -19.16
N ILE A 198 17.72 5.75 -19.19
CA ILE A 198 18.53 4.78 -18.46
C ILE A 198 19.97 4.79 -18.97
N ASP A 199 20.21 4.77 -20.28
CA ASP A 199 21.55 4.75 -20.86
C ASP A 199 22.36 6.01 -20.47
N ARG A 200 21.71 7.18 -20.48
CA ARG A 200 22.32 8.44 -20.00
C ARG A 200 22.64 8.37 -18.51
N PHE A 201 21.72 7.85 -17.71
CA PHE A 201 21.92 7.71 -16.27
C PHE A 201 23.08 6.74 -15.97
N SER A 202 23.11 5.57 -16.61
CA SER A 202 24.17 4.55 -16.47
C SER A 202 25.55 5.11 -16.83
N THR A 203 25.63 5.89 -17.91
CA THR A 203 26.88 6.58 -18.30
C THR A 203 27.31 7.60 -17.24
N ARG A 204 26.36 8.33 -16.64
CA ARG A 204 26.65 9.33 -15.60
C ARG A 204 27.12 8.71 -14.29
N VAL A 205 26.56 7.56 -13.92
CA VAL A 205 26.86 6.91 -12.63
C VAL A 205 27.97 5.86 -12.71
N SER A 206 28.56 5.63 -13.88
CA SER A 206 29.57 4.57 -14.09
C SER A 206 30.80 4.69 -13.19
N GLU A 207 31.16 5.92 -12.80
CA GLU A 207 32.29 6.21 -11.91
C GLU A 207 31.86 6.43 -10.44
N CYS A 208 30.55 6.45 -10.18
CA CYS A 208 29.99 6.70 -8.86
C CYS A 208 29.81 5.41 -8.07
N LYS A 209 30.08 5.42 -6.76
CA LYS A 209 29.72 4.28 -5.93
C LYS A 209 28.19 4.26 -5.74
N PRO A 210 27.51 3.10 -5.81
CA PRO A 210 26.05 3.01 -5.67
C PRO A 210 25.51 3.64 -4.38
N ASN A 211 26.21 3.52 -3.25
CA ASN A 211 25.85 4.20 -1.99
C ASN A 211 25.77 5.73 -2.11
N GLU A 212 26.61 6.33 -2.95
CA GLU A 212 26.67 7.78 -3.14
C GLU A 212 25.48 8.27 -3.96
N VAL A 213 25.11 7.50 -4.98
CA VAL A 213 23.92 7.72 -5.80
C VAL A 213 22.64 7.55 -4.97
N ARG A 214 22.57 6.51 -4.13
CA ARG A 214 21.42 6.29 -3.23
C ARG A 214 21.23 7.44 -2.25
N SER A 215 22.33 7.90 -1.65
CA SER A 215 22.34 8.99 -0.66
C SER A 215 22.38 10.40 -1.26
N ALA A 216 22.24 10.55 -2.58
CA ALA A 216 22.33 11.83 -3.29
C ALA A 216 21.46 12.93 -2.67
N TYR A 217 20.22 12.60 -2.27
CA TYR A 217 19.30 13.54 -1.63
C TYR A 217 19.81 14.15 -0.33
N TYR A 218 20.54 13.37 0.47
CA TYR A 218 21.14 13.85 1.71
C TYR A 218 22.49 14.54 1.43
N ARG A 219 23.24 14.04 0.45
CA ARG A 219 24.57 14.54 0.10
C ARG A 219 24.55 15.90 -0.57
N GLN A 220 23.54 16.22 -1.39
CA GLN A 220 23.46 17.52 -2.08
C GLN A 220 23.50 18.72 -1.13
N ASN A 221 23.08 18.56 0.12
CA ASN A 221 23.11 19.63 1.13
C ASN A 221 24.39 19.65 1.97
N SER A 222 25.40 18.84 1.63
CA SER A 222 26.67 18.82 2.34
C SER A 222 27.50 20.06 2.03
N GLU A 223 27.97 20.73 3.09
CA GLU A 223 28.86 21.89 3.02
C GLU A 223 30.26 21.55 2.49
N PHE A 224 30.66 20.28 2.57
CA PHE A 224 31.98 19.78 2.17
C PHE A 224 32.09 19.44 0.67
N LEU A 225 31.07 19.71 -0.12
CA LEU A 225 31.07 19.45 -1.56
C LEU A 225 31.34 20.72 -2.35
N SER A 226 32.16 20.60 -3.40
CA SER A 226 32.27 21.64 -4.42
C SER A 226 30.92 21.87 -5.11
N GLU A 227 30.74 23.08 -5.64
CA GLU A 227 29.53 23.46 -6.36
C GLU A 227 29.25 22.55 -7.57
N GLU A 228 30.29 22.21 -8.33
CA GLU A 228 30.22 21.26 -9.45
C GLU A 228 29.73 19.88 -9.00
N LYS A 229 30.28 19.36 -7.89
CA LYS A 229 29.90 18.05 -7.35
C LYS A 229 28.48 18.06 -6.79
N ARG A 230 28.05 19.17 -6.21
CA ARG A 230 26.66 19.38 -5.76
C ARG A 230 25.69 19.38 -6.93
N ALA A 231 25.98 20.10 -8.01
CA ALA A 231 25.17 20.14 -9.22
C ALA A 231 25.05 18.75 -9.88
N MET A 232 26.16 18.02 -9.93
CA MET A 232 26.18 16.64 -10.43
C MET A 232 25.28 15.71 -9.59
N ILE A 233 25.40 15.76 -8.26
CA ILE A 233 24.59 14.92 -7.34
C ILE A 233 23.09 15.24 -7.44
N ALA A 234 22.73 16.53 -7.53
CA ALA A 234 21.35 16.95 -7.71
C ALA A 234 20.77 16.41 -9.04
N THR A 235 21.57 16.48 -10.12
CA THR A 235 21.20 15.93 -11.44
C THR A 235 20.97 14.43 -11.37
N ILE A 236 21.89 13.68 -10.75
CA ILE A 236 21.78 12.23 -10.56
C ILE A 236 20.49 11.89 -9.79
N GLN A 237 20.18 12.63 -8.72
CA GLN A 237 18.97 12.41 -7.94
C GLN A 237 17.69 12.65 -8.77
N GLN A 238 17.68 13.71 -9.58
CA GLN A 238 16.54 14.05 -10.42
C GLN A 238 16.33 13.01 -11.52
N GLU A 239 17.38 12.62 -12.24
CA GLU A 239 17.33 11.59 -13.27
C GLU A 239 16.84 10.25 -12.69
N ARG A 240 17.36 9.83 -11.53
CA ARG A 240 16.91 8.61 -10.82
C ARG A 240 15.40 8.64 -10.51
N LYS A 241 14.91 9.74 -9.92
CA LYS A 241 13.48 9.90 -9.60
C LYS A 241 12.59 9.89 -10.83
N GLN A 242 13.05 10.52 -11.92
CA GLN A 242 12.31 10.54 -13.19
C GLN A 242 12.24 9.15 -13.82
N ILE A 243 13.35 8.41 -13.88
CA ILE A 243 13.38 7.03 -14.38
C ILE A 243 12.44 6.15 -13.56
N TYR A 244 12.54 6.20 -12.23
CA TYR A 244 11.67 5.46 -11.32
C TYR A 244 10.18 5.75 -11.59
N ALA A 245 9.78 7.02 -11.60
CA ALA A 245 8.39 7.41 -11.80
C ALA A 245 7.86 7.01 -13.18
N ARG A 246 8.71 7.11 -14.21
CA ARG A 246 8.34 6.81 -15.60
C ARG A 246 8.20 5.32 -15.85
N ILE A 247 9.07 4.49 -15.27
CA ILE A 247 8.92 3.02 -15.30
C ILE A 247 7.68 2.58 -14.55
N LEU A 248 7.41 3.13 -13.36
CA LEU A 248 6.19 2.79 -12.62
C LEU A 248 4.93 3.20 -13.39
N ASN A 249 4.94 4.38 -14.02
CA ASN A 249 3.83 4.80 -14.87
C ASN A 249 3.66 3.88 -16.09
N PHE A 250 4.76 3.49 -16.74
CA PHE A 250 4.73 2.54 -17.84
C PHE A 250 4.13 1.20 -17.41
N TYR A 251 4.57 0.65 -16.29
CA TYR A 251 4.07 -0.62 -15.74
C TYR A 251 2.62 -0.55 -15.29
N PHE A 252 2.24 0.53 -14.62
CA PHE A 252 0.86 0.84 -14.29
C PHE A 252 0.01 0.84 -15.57
N GLN A 253 0.37 1.65 -16.56
CA GLN A 253 -0.39 1.74 -17.80
C GLN A 253 -0.41 0.43 -18.57
N LYS A 254 0.68 -0.35 -18.57
CA LYS A 254 0.73 -1.66 -19.22
C LYS A 254 -0.29 -2.62 -18.62
N LEU A 255 -0.33 -2.74 -17.29
CA LEU A 255 -1.34 -3.52 -16.57
C LEU A 255 -2.76 -3.08 -16.92
N PHE A 256 -3.05 -1.78 -16.94
CA PHE A 256 -4.42 -1.29 -17.13
C PHE A 256 -4.85 -1.11 -18.61
N LYS A 257 -3.92 -0.95 -19.56
CA LYS A 257 -4.20 -0.85 -21.01
C LYS A 257 -4.25 -2.21 -21.70
N GLU A 258 -3.47 -3.19 -21.25
CA GLU A 258 -3.63 -4.58 -21.71
C GLU A 258 -4.94 -5.21 -21.20
N GLY A 259 -5.77 -4.42 -20.49
CA GLY A 259 -7.05 -4.88 -19.99
C GLY A 259 -6.84 -6.02 -19.02
N ALA A 260 -5.83 -5.94 -18.14
CA ALA A 260 -5.74 -6.85 -17.02
C ALA A 260 -6.99 -6.61 -16.14
N ASP A 261 -8.07 -7.29 -16.50
CA ASP A 261 -9.06 -7.77 -15.56
C ASP A 261 -8.23 -8.55 -14.56
N ILE A 262 -7.89 -7.91 -13.44
CA ILE A 262 -7.37 -8.60 -12.28
C ILE A 262 -8.40 -9.70 -12.04
N PRO A 263 -8.08 -10.97 -12.35
CA PRO A 263 -9.09 -12.00 -12.41
C PRO A 263 -9.78 -12.05 -11.06
N LEU A 264 -11.08 -12.37 -11.07
CA LEU A 264 -11.87 -12.40 -9.84
C LEU A 264 -11.20 -13.22 -8.73
N HIS A 265 -10.53 -14.31 -9.10
CA HIS A 265 -9.74 -15.14 -8.19
C HIS A 265 -8.51 -14.41 -7.62
N ILE A 266 -7.86 -13.53 -8.37
CA ILE A 266 -6.76 -12.68 -7.87
C ILE A 266 -7.29 -11.59 -6.96
N LEU A 267 -8.48 -11.03 -7.23
CA LEU A 267 -9.14 -10.12 -6.28
C LEU A 267 -9.52 -10.86 -4.98
N LYS A 268 -10.07 -12.09 -5.08
CA LYS A 268 -10.29 -13.01 -3.94
C LYS A 268 -8.99 -13.25 -3.15
N LEU A 269 -7.90 -13.59 -3.83
CA LEU A 269 -6.59 -13.92 -3.25
C LEU A 269 -5.76 -12.70 -2.81
N ALA A 270 -6.06 -11.50 -3.32
CA ALA A 270 -5.55 -10.22 -2.81
C ALA A 270 -6.43 -9.69 -1.66
N GLY A 271 -7.53 -10.39 -1.40
CA GLY A 271 -8.45 -10.19 -0.29
C GLY A 271 -9.68 -9.40 -0.65
N PHE A 272 -9.68 -8.68 -1.76
CA PHE A 272 -10.79 -7.83 -2.12
C PHE A 272 -12.13 -8.60 -2.19
N GLN A 273 -13.17 -8.01 -1.62
CA GLN A 273 -14.51 -8.61 -1.63
C GLN A 273 -15.41 -7.93 -2.67
N PRO A 274 -16.37 -8.62 -3.28
CA PRO A 274 -17.33 -7.99 -4.16
C PRO A 274 -18.14 -6.97 -3.37
N CYS A 275 -18.26 -5.77 -3.93
CA CYS A 275 -19.11 -4.75 -3.37
C CYS A 275 -20.54 -5.28 -3.16
N LYS A 276 -21.03 -5.18 -1.92
CA LYS A 276 -22.39 -5.60 -1.53
C LYS A 276 -23.51 -4.86 -2.29
N GLY A 277 -23.18 -3.74 -2.94
CA GLY A 277 -24.09 -2.94 -3.76
C GLY A 277 -24.08 -3.39 -5.22
N CYS A 278 -22.97 -3.17 -5.92
CA CYS A 278 -22.90 -3.33 -7.38
C CYS A 278 -22.38 -4.70 -7.85
N CYS A 279 -21.89 -5.54 -6.94
CA CYS A 279 -21.38 -6.88 -7.23
C CYS A 279 -22.25 -7.99 -6.61
N LYS A 280 -23.54 -7.74 -6.35
CA LYS A 280 -24.47 -8.70 -5.74
C LYS A 280 -24.56 -10.05 -6.48
N HIS A 281 -24.46 -10.02 -7.80
CA HIS A 281 -24.46 -11.23 -8.63
C HIS A 281 -23.24 -12.13 -8.37
N LEU A 282 -22.13 -11.57 -7.90
CA LEU A 282 -20.92 -12.32 -7.54
C LEU A 282 -20.95 -12.81 -6.08
N LEU A 283 -21.83 -12.27 -5.23
CA LEU A 283 -21.96 -12.67 -3.82
C LEU A 283 -22.59 -14.05 -3.64
N ALA A 284 -23.42 -14.50 -4.58
CA ALA A 284 -24.06 -15.81 -4.54
C ALA A 284 -23.08 -16.96 -4.87
N GLU A 285 -21.97 -16.64 -5.53
CA GLU A 285 -20.92 -17.56 -5.97
C GLU A 285 -19.55 -17.24 -5.30
N TRP A 286 -19.56 -16.41 -4.24
CA TRP A 286 -18.34 -15.89 -3.62
C TRP A 286 -17.63 -16.90 -2.73
#